data_AF-A0A0P9DW90-F1
#
_entry.id   AF-A0A0P9DW90-F1
#
_cell.length_a   1.000
_cell.length_b   1.000
_cell.length_c   1.000
_cell.angle_alpha   90.00
_cell.angle_beta   90.00
_cell.angle_gamma   90.00
#
_symmetry.space_group_name_H-M   'P 1'
#
loop_
_entity.id
_entity.type
_entity.pdbx_description
1 polymer ?
#
loop_
_entity_poly.entity_id
_entity_poly.type
_entity_poly.pdbx_seq_one_letter_code
_entity_poly.pdbx_strand_id
1 'polypeptide(L)'
;MIYTALGDSITFGQNASSLAKAYPQLTVSALNSDSRKVRGFVLARPGWSSDDLLDAVIWRGASVIAHSSVVSVWIGGVDLANAALASFTTKQPLAVKHLVAGYRRNVSAILTRIKKGSRARIVCCTQYNPFPSTPLAVEAIGQLNRMINELAHSCNATIAPTHTWFEGKQAELVHGYRSGKIEDALSGSLPIHPNDRGHRVIATGLAPFLIPRK
;
A
#
# COMPACT_ATOMS: atom_id res chain seq x y z
N MET A 1 -20.13 -1.01 10.20
CA MET A 1 -19.16 -0.25 9.38
C MET A 1 -18.53 -1.18 8.35
N ILE A 2 -18.35 -0.72 7.11
CA ILE A 2 -17.62 -1.46 6.08
C ILE A 2 -16.27 -0.78 5.85
N TYR A 3 -15.20 -1.56 5.88
CA TYR A 3 -13.84 -1.16 5.53
C TYR A 3 -13.40 -1.93 4.29
N THR A 4 -12.97 -1.22 3.25
CA THR A 4 -12.38 -1.83 2.05
C THR A 4 -10.90 -1.48 1.95
N ALA A 5 -10.04 -2.50 1.85
CA ALA A 5 -8.61 -2.35 1.62
C ALA A 5 -8.29 -2.60 0.14
N LEU A 6 -7.69 -1.61 -0.52
CA LEU A 6 -7.28 -1.64 -1.92
C LEU A 6 -5.75 -1.66 -2.01
N GLY A 7 -5.18 -2.54 -2.83
CA GLY A 7 -3.73 -2.58 -3.01
C GLY A 7 -3.19 -3.78 -3.77
N ASP A 8 -1.96 -4.15 -3.43
CA ASP A 8 -1.17 -5.21 -4.06
C ASP A 8 -0.93 -6.42 -3.12
N SER A 9 0.23 -7.08 -3.22
CA SER A 9 0.64 -8.19 -2.36
C SER A 9 0.60 -7.87 -0.87
N ILE A 10 0.96 -6.66 -0.45
CA ILE A 10 0.96 -6.28 0.97
C ILE A 10 -0.47 -6.27 1.49
N THR A 11 -1.39 -5.69 0.70
CA THR A 11 -2.83 -5.63 1.02
C THR A 11 -3.49 -6.99 0.92
N PHE A 12 -3.04 -7.84 -0.01
CA PHE A 12 -3.49 -9.22 -0.11
C PHE A 12 -3.12 -10.06 1.13
N GLY A 13 -2.02 -9.75 1.79
CA GLY A 13 -1.51 -10.51 2.94
C GLY A 13 -0.35 -11.44 2.61
N GLN A 14 0.42 -11.14 1.56
CA GLN A 14 1.59 -11.92 1.18
C GLN A 14 2.56 -12.07 2.37
N ASN A 15 2.99 -13.31 2.62
CA ASN A 15 3.90 -13.69 3.72
C ASN A 15 3.34 -13.56 5.15
N ALA A 16 2.04 -13.25 5.30
CA ALA A 16 1.32 -13.64 6.50
C ALA A 16 1.22 -15.17 6.55
N SER A 17 1.37 -15.77 7.73
CA SER A 17 1.28 -17.23 7.89
C SER A 17 -0.15 -17.76 7.72
N SER A 18 -1.15 -16.87 7.70
CA SER A 18 -2.55 -17.16 7.36
C SER A 18 -3.30 -15.88 7.02
N LEU A 19 -4.45 -15.99 6.34
CA LEU A 19 -5.31 -14.83 6.05
C LEU A 19 -5.76 -14.08 7.31
N ALA A 20 -5.95 -14.79 8.44
CA ALA A 20 -6.32 -14.17 9.71
C ALA A 20 -5.20 -13.28 10.29
N LYS A 21 -3.95 -13.49 9.84
CA LYS A 21 -2.79 -12.69 10.23
C LYS A 21 -2.42 -11.62 9.21
N ALA A 22 -3.11 -11.54 8.07
CA ALA A 22 -2.94 -10.43 7.14
C ALA A 22 -3.51 -9.14 7.76
N TYR A 23 -2.86 -8.01 7.45
CA TYR A 23 -3.18 -6.76 8.14
C TYR A 23 -4.64 -6.32 7.99
N PRO A 24 -5.35 -6.49 6.84
CA PRO A 24 -6.74 -6.05 6.74
C PRO A 24 -7.63 -6.77 7.75
N GLN A 25 -7.45 -8.08 7.90
CA GLN A 25 -8.19 -8.94 8.81
C GLN A 25 -7.86 -8.62 10.27
N LEU A 26 -6.57 -8.43 10.58
CA LEU A 26 -6.14 -7.98 11.91
C LEU A 26 -6.73 -6.61 12.26
N THR A 27 -6.80 -5.69 11.31
CA THR A 27 -7.37 -4.35 11.52
C THR A 27 -8.87 -4.43 11.79
N VAL A 28 -9.59 -5.27 11.03
CA VAL A 28 -11.02 -5.53 11.26
C VAL A 28 -11.25 -6.14 12.63
N SER A 29 -10.43 -7.14 13.01
CA SER A 29 -10.52 -7.77 14.33
C SER A 29 -10.29 -6.75 15.45
N ALA A 30 -9.25 -5.92 15.34
CA ALA A 30 -8.92 -4.90 16.34
C ALA A 30 -10.00 -3.81 16.49
N LEU A 31 -10.74 -3.51 15.42
CA LEU A 31 -11.81 -2.51 15.44
C LEU A 31 -13.18 -3.07 15.85
N ASN A 32 -13.35 -4.39 15.84
CA ASN A 32 -14.59 -5.03 16.26
C ASN A 32 -14.72 -5.01 17.79
N SER A 33 -15.91 -4.70 18.26
CA SER A 33 -16.29 -4.77 19.68
C SER A 33 -17.80 -5.04 19.79
N ASP A 34 -18.32 -5.13 21.01
CA ASP A 34 -19.77 -5.30 21.23
C ASP A 34 -20.57 -4.10 20.71
N SER A 35 -20.01 -2.89 20.85
CA SER A 35 -20.62 -1.65 20.38
C SER A 35 -20.33 -1.32 18.90
N ARG A 36 -19.44 -2.05 18.23
CA ARG A 36 -19.03 -1.77 16.85
C ARG A 36 -18.78 -3.05 16.06
N LYS A 37 -19.60 -3.28 15.04
CA LYS A 37 -19.38 -4.33 14.05
C LYS A 37 -18.70 -3.78 12.79
N VAL A 38 -17.54 -4.32 12.46
CA VAL A 38 -16.72 -3.98 11.29
C VAL A 38 -16.64 -5.18 10.37
N ARG A 39 -16.98 -4.97 9.09
CA ARG A 39 -16.80 -5.95 8.00
C ARG A 39 -15.69 -5.46 7.08
N GLY A 40 -14.72 -6.32 6.79
CA GLY A 40 -13.61 -6.04 5.89
C GLY A 40 -13.82 -6.63 4.52
N PHE A 41 -13.42 -5.90 3.48
CA PHE A 41 -13.27 -6.40 2.12
C PHE A 41 -11.87 -6.07 1.61
N VAL A 42 -11.28 -6.99 0.87
CA VAL A 42 -9.95 -6.83 0.28
C VAL A 42 -10.08 -6.91 -1.24
N LEU A 43 -9.67 -5.86 -1.94
CA LEU A 43 -9.52 -5.85 -3.39
C LEU A 43 -8.04 -5.62 -3.70
N ALA A 44 -7.30 -6.71 -3.72
CA ALA A 44 -5.87 -6.71 -3.95
C ALA A 44 -5.42 -8.03 -4.54
N ARG A 45 -4.31 -8.02 -5.28
CA ARG A 45 -3.58 -9.24 -5.68
C ARG A 45 -2.08 -8.99 -5.68
N PRO A 46 -1.27 -10.05 -5.43
CA PRO A 46 0.17 -9.95 -5.60
C PRO A 46 0.57 -9.53 -7.02
N GLY A 47 1.56 -8.64 -7.11
CA GLY A 47 2.10 -8.16 -8.38
C GLY A 47 1.30 -7.04 -9.05
N TRP A 48 0.19 -6.57 -8.47
CA TRP A 48 -0.56 -5.45 -9.02
C TRP A 48 0.20 -4.12 -8.93
N SER A 49 0.25 -3.42 -10.06
CA SER A 49 0.62 -2.01 -10.17
C SER A 49 -0.59 -1.09 -9.92
N SER A 50 -0.39 0.22 -9.96
CA SER A 50 -1.48 1.20 -9.91
C SER A 50 -2.45 1.08 -11.09
N ASP A 51 -1.98 0.58 -12.24
CA ASP A 51 -2.82 0.33 -13.42
C ASP A 51 -3.77 -0.85 -13.18
N ASP A 52 -3.23 -1.98 -12.72
CA ASP A 52 -4.03 -3.17 -12.39
C ASP A 52 -5.09 -2.86 -11.31
N LEU A 53 -4.71 -2.08 -10.30
CA LEU A 53 -5.64 -1.69 -9.26
C LEU A 53 -6.73 -0.74 -9.79
N LEU A 54 -6.40 0.18 -10.70
CA LEU A 54 -7.38 1.06 -11.33
C LEU A 54 -8.43 0.24 -12.09
N ASP A 55 -7.98 -0.71 -12.91
CA ASP A 55 -8.87 -1.63 -13.62
C ASP A 55 -9.76 -2.41 -12.65
N ALA A 56 -9.20 -2.96 -11.58
CA ALA A 56 -9.97 -3.67 -10.57
C ALA A 56 -11.02 -2.76 -9.90
N VAL A 57 -10.68 -1.50 -9.60
CA VAL A 57 -11.61 -0.52 -9.02
C VAL A 57 -12.74 -0.20 -10.00
N ILE A 58 -12.46 -0.05 -11.29
CA ILE A 58 -13.46 0.24 -12.33
C ILE A 58 -14.42 -0.94 -12.49
N TRP A 59 -13.89 -2.15 -12.69
CA TRP A 59 -14.68 -3.30 -13.14
C TRP A 59 -15.25 -4.15 -12.02
N ARG A 60 -14.64 -4.14 -10.83
CA ARG A 60 -14.97 -5.06 -9.74
C ARG A 60 -15.24 -4.37 -8.40
N GLY A 61 -14.64 -3.20 -8.19
CA GLY A 61 -14.68 -2.50 -6.90
C GLY A 61 -15.93 -1.66 -6.65
N ALA A 62 -16.68 -1.28 -7.68
CA ALA A 62 -17.73 -0.25 -7.59
C ALA A 62 -18.77 -0.54 -6.48
N SER A 63 -19.33 -1.75 -6.44
CA SER A 63 -20.38 -2.11 -5.46
C SER A 63 -19.87 -2.06 -4.02
N VAL A 64 -18.71 -2.65 -3.73
CA VAL A 64 -18.17 -2.69 -2.36
C VAL A 64 -17.68 -1.32 -1.89
N ILE A 65 -17.09 -0.54 -2.79
CA ILE A 65 -16.63 0.83 -2.50
C ILE A 65 -17.82 1.73 -2.18
N ALA A 66 -18.92 1.65 -2.94
CA ALA A 66 -20.11 2.47 -2.74
C ALA A 66 -20.71 2.35 -1.32
N HIS A 67 -20.62 1.16 -0.72
CA HIS A 67 -21.14 0.88 0.63
C HIS A 67 -20.08 1.01 1.74
N SER A 68 -18.83 1.34 1.38
CA SER A 68 -17.74 1.46 2.35
C SER A 68 -17.87 2.74 3.19
N SER A 69 -17.58 2.62 4.48
CA SER A 69 -17.45 3.77 5.38
C SER A 69 -16.04 4.38 5.29
N VAL A 70 -15.04 3.54 5.02
CA VAL A 70 -13.65 3.93 4.79
C VAL A 70 -13.00 3.01 3.78
N VAL A 71 -12.14 3.57 2.95
CA VAL A 71 -11.33 2.84 1.97
C VAL A 71 -9.86 3.17 2.22
N SER A 72 -9.00 2.16 2.40
CA SER A 72 -7.54 2.37 2.38
C SER A 72 -6.98 2.04 1.00
N VAL A 73 -6.02 2.83 0.53
CA VAL A 73 -5.30 2.59 -0.73
C VAL A 73 -3.81 2.46 -0.43
N TRP A 74 -3.23 1.31 -0.72
CA TRP A 74 -1.80 1.05 -0.59
C TRP A 74 -1.28 0.40 -1.88
N ILE A 75 -0.69 1.22 -2.76
CA ILE A 75 -0.23 0.81 -4.09
C ILE A 75 0.95 1.67 -4.54
N GLY A 76 1.84 1.12 -5.37
CA GLY A 76 2.95 1.85 -6.00
C GLY A 76 4.32 1.19 -5.89
N GLY A 77 4.48 0.20 -5.01
CA GLY A 77 5.74 -0.54 -4.88
C GLY A 77 6.12 -1.25 -6.19
N VAL A 78 5.16 -1.90 -6.84
CA VAL A 78 5.34 -2.57 -8.13
C VAL A 78 5.64 -1.57 -9.25
N ASP A 79 4.92 -0.44 -9.31
CA ASP A 79 5.17 0.62 -10.28
C ASP A 79 6.64 1.09 -10.20
N LEU A 80 7.12 1.34 -8.98
CA LEU A 80 8.50 1.75 -8.76
C LEU A 80 9.50 0.67 -9.18
N ALA A 81 9.25 -0.60 -8.84
CA ALA A 81 10.10 -1.71 -9.23
C ALA A 81 10.17 -1.88 -10.76
N ASN A 82 9.03 -1.78 -11.44
CA ASN A 82 8.94 -1.89 -12.91
C ASN A 82 9.73 -0.77 -13.59
N ALA A 83 9.65 0.45 -13.07
CA ALA A 83 10.43 1.57 -13.61
C ALA A 83 11.92 1.40 -13.38
N ALA A 84 12.35 0.92 -12.22
CA ALA A 84 13.75 0.62 -11.96
C ALA A 84 14.27 -0.45 -12.94
N LEU A 85 13.50 -1.51 -13.16
CA LEU A 85 13.84 -2.58 -14.11
C LEU A 85 13.94 -2.05 -15.55
N ALA A 86 12.96 -1.28 -16.01
CA ALA A 86 12.96 -0.70 -17.36
C ALA A 86 14.16 0.23 -17.59
N SER A 87 14.58 0.95 -16.56
CA SER A 87 15.75 1.84 -16.63
C SER A 87 17.05 1.05 -16.75
N PHE A 88 17.15 -0.05 -16.01
CA PHE A 88 18.29 -0.97 -16.10
C PHE A 88 18.40 -1.62 -17.48
N THR A 89 17.29 -2.13 -18.03
CA THR A 89 17.28 -2.84 -19.32
C THR A 89 17.57 -1.91 -20.51
N THR A 90 17.10 -0.66 -20.46
CA THR A 90 17.28 0.32 -21.54
C THR A 90 18.61 1.08 -21.46
N LYS A 91 19.38 0.94 -20.38
CA LYS A 91 20.58 1.74 -20.07
C LYS A 91 20.35 3.25 -20.13
N GLN A 92 19.10 3.68 -19.98
CA GLN A 92 18.74 5.10 -19.93
C GLN A 92 18.68 5.55 -18.46
N PRO A 93 18.89 6.86 -18.18
CA PRO A 93 18.53 7.43 -16.90
C PRO A 93 17.12 7.00 -16.52
N LEU A 94 16.84 6.84 -15.22
CA LEU A 94 15.57 6.29 -14.79
C LEU A 94 14.43 6.92 -15.60
N ALA A 95 13.55 6.10 -16.18
CA ALA A 95 12.37 6.58 -16.91
C ALA A 95 11.33 7.18 -15.93
N VAL A 96 11.81 7.87 -14.89
CA VAL A 96 11.08 8.52 -13.79
C VAL A 96 9.92 9.32 -14.35
N LYS A 97 10.11 10.06 -15.45
CA LYS A 97 9.04 10.90 -16.02
C LYS A 97 7.81 10.08 -16.43
N HIS A 98 7.98 8.93 -17.08
CA HIS A 98 6.86 8.09 -17.52
C HIS A 98 6.24 7.32 -16.35
N LEU A 99 7.05 6.81 -15.43
CA LEU A 99 6.57 6.22 -14.17
C LEU A 99 5.68 7.22 -13.41
N VAL A 100 6.22 8.42 -13.18
CA VAL A 100 5.56 9.49 -12.42
C VAL A 100 4.24 9.87 -13.06
N ALA A 101 4.21 10.02 -14.39
CA ALA A 101 2.99 10.37 -15.12
C ALA A 101 1.92 9.26 -15.03
N GLY A 102 2.30 8.00 -15.29
CA GLY A 102 1.39 6.85 -15.23
C GLY A 102 0.83 6.65 -13.83
N TYR A 103 1.71 6.58 -12.82
CA TYR A 103 1.33 6.40 -11.43
C TYR A 103 0.40 7.53 -10.94
N ARG A 104 0.76 8.80 -11.19
CA ARG A 104 -0.08 9.94 -10.79
C ARG A 104 -1.45 9.89 -11.44
N ARG A 105 -1.52 9.61 -12.75
CA ARG A 105 -2.78 9.49 -13.48
C ARG A 105 -3.65 8.39 -12.87
N ASN A 106 -3.07 7.21 -12.66
CA ASN A 106 -3.81 6.04 -12.23
C ASN A 106 -4.31 6.18 -10.78
N VAL A 107 -3.45 6.62 -9.86
CA VAL A 107 -3.86 6.87 -8.47
C VAL A 107 -4.87 8.01 -8.37
N SER A 108 -4.69 9.11 -9.11
CA SER A 108 -5.69 10.19 -9.17
C SER A 108 -7.06 9.68 -9.65
N ALA A 109 -7.07 8.81 -10.67
CA ALA A 109 -8.29 8.18 -11.17
C ALA A 109 -8.93 7.26 -10.13
N ILE A 110 -8.15 6.43 -9.41
CA ILE A 110 -8.63 5.59 -8.30
C ILE A 110 -9.31 6.46 -7.23
N LEU A 111 -8.62 7.48 -6.73
CA LEU A 111 -9.13 8.36 -5.68
C LEU A 111 -10.41 9.09 -6.14
N THR A 112 -10.40 9.63 -7.35
CA THR A 112 -11.57 10.29 -7.95
C THR A 112 -12.75 9.32 -8.08
N ARG A 113 -12.51 8.08 -8.50
CA ARG A 113 -13.57 7.06 -8.64
C ARG A 113 -14.18 6.70 -7.30
N ILE A 114 -13.38 6.56 -6.25
CA ILE A 114 -13.87 6.32 -4.88
C ILE A 114 -14.74 7.49 -4.42
N LYS A 115 -14.30 8.74 -4.61
CA LYS A 115 -15.07 9.94 -4.21
C LYS A 115 -16.38 10.11 -4.97
N LYS A 116 -16.38 9.81 -6.27
CA LYS A 116 -17.60 9.91 -7.10
C LYS A 116 -18.58 8.77 -6.81
N GLY A 117 -18.06 7.58 -6.51
CA GLY A 117 -18.87 6.37 -6.31
C GLY A 117 -19.30 6.11 -4.87
N SER A 118 -18.80 6.86 -3.89
CA SER A 118 -19.07 6.60 -2.47
C SER A 118 -18.93 7.86 -1.60
N ARG A 119 -19.44 7.78 -0.37
CA ARG A 119 -19.15 8.76 0.71
C ARG A 119 -18.02 8.29 1.64
N ALA A 120 -17.25 7.28 1.24
CA ALA A 120 -16.22 6.71 2.09
C ALA A 120 -15.11 7.73 2.35
N ARG A 121 -14.61 7.77 3.59
CA ARG A 121 -13.32 8.42 3.86
C ARG A 121 -12.22 7.64 3.17
N ILE A 122 -11.23 8.34 2.62
CA ILE A 122 -10.10 7.71 1.94
C ILE A 122 -8.86 7.84 2.80
N VAL A 123 -8.13 6.74 2.97
CA VAL A 123 -6.84 6.68 3.66
C VAL A 123 -5.77 6.18 2.67
N CYS A 124 -4.84 7.04 2.29
CA CYS A 124 -3.71 6.64 1.45
C CYS A 124 -2.53 6.24 2.34
N CYS A 125 -2.00 5.06 2.10
CA CYS A 125 -0.82 4.55 2.79
C CYS A 125 0.44 4.95 2.02
N THR A 126 1.45 5.44 2.73
CA THR A 126 2.80 5.58 2.17
C THR A 126 3.45 4.21 1.90
N GLN A 127 4.62 4.20 1.28
CA GLN A 127 5.41 3.00 1.04
C GLN A 127 6.61 2.95 1.99
N TYR A 128 6.79 1.85 2.73
CA TYR A 128 8.03 1.62 3.46
C TYR A 128 9.15 1.19 2.51
N ASN A 129 10.40 1.48 2.90
CA ASN A 129 11.57 1.01 2.18
C ASN A 129 12.10 -0.31 2.77
N PRO A 130 12.02 -1.44 2.05
CA PRO A 130 12.61 -2.71 2.49
C PRO A 130 14.14 -2.71 2.36
N PHE A 131 14.73 -1.78 1.60
CA PHE A 131 16.16 -1.68 1.34
C PHE A 131 16.76 -0.35 1.85
N PRO A 132 16.75 -0.09 3.18
CA PRO A 132 17.22 1.18 3.74
C PRO A 132 18.73 1.42 3.55
N SER A 133 19.52 0.37 3.31
CA SER A 133 20.98 0.46 3.14
C SER A 133 21.39 0.79 1.70
N THR A 134 20.42 0.97 0.78
CA THR A 134 20.67 1.37 -0.61
C THR A 134 20.18 2.82 -0.82
N PRO A 135 21.09 3.80 -1.01
CA PRO A 135 20.71 5.22 -1.17
C PRO A 135 19.68 5.48 -2.27
N LEU A 136 19.81 4.79 -3.41
CA LEU A 136 18.84 4.89 -4.51
C LEU A 136 17.43 4.45 -4.09
N ALA A 137 17.31 3.39 -3.29
CA ALA A 137 16.02 2.93 -2.79
C ALA A 137 15.41 3.93 -1.80
N VAL A 138 16.24 4.55 -0.95
CA VAL A 138 15.81 5.62 -0.04
C VAL A 138 15.25 6.81 -0.82
N GLU A 139 15.98 7.27 -1.83
CA GLU A 139 15.54 8.39 -2.67
C GLU A 139 14.24 8.06 -3.42
N ALA A 140 14.18 6.90 -4.05
CA ALA A 140 13.06 6.45 -4.85
C ALA A 140 11.77 6.30 -4.03
N ILE A 141 11.84 5.67 -2.85
CA ILE A 141 10.71 5.56 -1.92
C ILE A 141 10.31 6.94 -1.39
N GLY A 142 11.29 7.81 -1.09
CA GLY A 142 11.03 9.19 -0.70
C GLY A 142 10.26 9.97 -1.77
N GLN A 143 10.65 9.84 -3.04
CA GLN A 143 9.93 10.44 -4.18
C GLN A 143 8.51 9.89 -4.31
N LEU A 144 8.33 8.57 -4.23
CA LEU A 144 7.01 7.93 -4.26
C LEU A 144 6.11 8.44 -3.14
N ASN A 145 6.62 8.51 -1.91
CA ASN A 145 5.87 9.01 -0.76
C ASN A 145 5.49 10.49 -0.91
N ARG A 146 6.34 11.33 -1.48
CA ARG A 146 5.96 12.72 -1.81
C ARG A 146 4.79 12.77 -2.79
N MET A 147 4.81 11.95 -3.85
CA MET A 147 3.69 11.86 -4.80
C MET A 147 2.39 11.39 -4.15
N ILE A 148 2.46 10.36 -3.29
CA ILE A 148 1.30 9.86 -2.53
C ILE A 148 0.70 10.99 -1.67
N ASN A 149 1.55 11.74 -0.97
CA ASN A 149 1.12 12.89 -0.16
C ASN A 149 0.40 13.93 -1.02
N GLU A 150 1.00 14.37 -2.12
CA GLU A 150 0.39 15.38 -3.00
C GLU A 150 -0.97 14.93 -3.57
N LEU A 151 -1.08 13.68 -4.03
CA LEU A 151 -2.31 13.13 -4.58
C LEU A 151 -3.40 12.95 -3.52
N ALA A 152 -3.03 12.54 -2.30
CA ALA A 152 -3.98 12.46 -1.21
C ALA A 152 -4.52 13.85 -0.83
N HIS A 153 -3.64 14.86 -0.74
CA HIS A 153 -4.04 16.24 -0.46
C HIS A 153 -4.99 16.78 -1.53
N SER A 154 -4.67 16.60 -2.82
CA SER A 154 -5.54 17.07 -3.91
C SER A 154 -6.92 16.42 -3.91
N CYS A 155 -7.04 15.23 -3.33
CA CYS A 155 -8.30 14.50 -3.19
C CYS A 155 -8.95 14.63 -1.81
N ASN A 156 -8.41 15.42 -0.88
CA ASN A 156 -8.86 15.47 0.53
C ASN A 156 -8.93 14.06 1.18
N ALA A 157 -7.92 13.23 0.90
CA ALA A 157 -7.72 11.93 1.53
C ALA A 157 -6.76 12.08 2.72
N THR A 158 -6.93 11.23 3.73
CA THR A 158 -6.03 11.17 4.89
C THR A 158 -4.79 10.36 4.55
N ILE A 159 -3.63 10.77 5.05
CA ILE A 159 -2.38 9.99 4.93
C ILE A 159 -2.18 9.12 6.17
N ALA A 160 -1.99 7.81 5.96
CA ALA A 160 -1.40 6.91 6.94
C ALA A 160 0.11 6.80 6.67
N PRO A 161 0.98 7.24 7.60
CA PRO A 161 2.43 7.26 7.43
C PRO A 161 3.04 5.88 7.68
N THR A 162 2.53 4.87 6.99
CA THR A 162 2.94 3.45 7.09
C THR A 162 4.47 3.22 6.99
N HIS A 163 5.19 4.09 6.27
CA HIS A 163 6.64 4.01 6.13
C HIS A 163 7.36 4.13 7.49
N THR A 164 6.90 5.02 8.37
CA THR A 164 7.52 5.26 9.67
C THR A 164 7.35 4.07 10.62
N TRP A 165 6.38 3.19 10.36
CA TRP A 165 6.16 2.00 11.17
C TRP A 165 7.22 0.93 10.94
N PHE A 166 7.91 0.98 9.80
CA PHE A 166 8.97 0.04 9.39
C PHE A 166 10.38 0.62 9.52
N GLU A 167 10.54 1.95 9.52
CA GLU A 167 11.85 2.59 9.63
C GLU A 167 12.63 2.11 10.87
N GLY A 168 13.85 1.61 10.62
CA GLY A 168 14.74 1.06 11.65
C GLY A 168 14.33 -0.32 12.16
N LYS A 169 13.23 -0.91 11.67
CA LYS A 169 12.65 -2.17 12.17
C LYS A 169 12.52 -3.24 11.08
N GLN A 170 13.10 -3.03 9.91
CA GLN A 170 12.93 -3.92 8.76
C GLN A 170 13.36 -5.36 9.08
N ALA A 171 14.45 -5.56 9.83
CA ALA A 171 14.92 -6.89 10.26
C ALA A 171 13.87 -7.67 11.07
N GLU A 172 13.02 -6.98 11.82
CA GLU A 172 11.98 -7.60 12.64
C GLU A 172 10.66 -7.78 11.89
N LEU A 173 10.39 -6.93 10.90
CA LEU A 173 9.06 -6.76 10.32
C LEU A 173 8.94 -7.27 8.88
N VAL A 174 10.06 -7.41 8.16
CA VAL A 174 10.08 -7.86 6.77
C VAL A 174 10.48 -9.33 6.70
N HIS A 175 9.68 -10.12 5.97
CA HIS A 175 9.93 -11.54 5.82
C HIS A 175 11.21 -11.78 5.00
N GLY A 176 12.13 -12.57 5.55
CA GLY A 176 13.39 -12.91 4.90
C GLY A 176 14.40 -11.76 4.81
N TYR A 177 14.24 -10.70 5.61
CA TYR A 177 15.19 -9.58 5.65
C TYR A 177 16.63 -10.04 5.90
N ARG A 178 17.59 -9.39 5.24
CA ARG A 178 19.02 -9.68 5.37
C ARG A 178 19.82 -8.40 5.64
N SER A 179 20.42 -7.81 4.61
CA SER A 179 21.32 -6.66 4.72
C SER A 179 20.60 -5.32 4.54
N GLY A 180 19.35 -5.36 4.05
CA GLY A 180 18.59 -4.16 3.70
C GLY A 180 19.15 -3.48 2.46
N LYS A 181 19.86 -4.23 1.61
CA LYS A 181 20.35 -3.74 0.32
C LYS A 181 19.57 -4.38 -0.81
N ILE A 182 19.49 -3.71 -1.95
CA ILE A 182 18.74 -4.19 -3.12
C ILE A 182 19.27 -5.52 -3.66
N GLU A 183 20.56 -5.83 -3.43
CA GLU A 183 21.19 -7.10 -3.79
C GLU A 183 20.54 -8.30 -3.08
N ASP A 184 19.91 -8.07 -1.92
CA ASP A 184 19.13 -9.11 -1.24
C ASP A 184 18.03 -9.65 -2.18
N ALA A 185 17.41 -8.77 -2.98
CA ALA A 185 16.40 -9.11 -3.98
C ALA A 185 16.95 -9.89 -5.19
N LEU A 186 18.24 -9.73 -5.49
CA LEU A 186 18.92 -10.39 -6.60
C LEU A 186 19.40 -11.79 -6.24
N SER A 187 19.51 -12.10 -4.95
CA SER A 187 19.96 -13.41 -4.43
C SER A 187 18.88 -14.51 -4.41
N GLY A 188 17.76 -14.31 -5.11
CA GLY A 188 16.63 -15.26 -5.18
C GLY A 188 15.64 -15.17 -4.00
N SER A 189 15.97 -14.47 -2.92
CA SER A 189 14.99 -14.02 -1.91
C SER A 189 14.46 -12.65 -2.29
N LEU A 190 13.15 -12.39 -2.20
CA LEU A 190 12.59 -11.05 -2.41
C LEU A 190 12.02 -10.49 -1.09
N PRO A 191 12.89 -10.00 -0.17
CA PRO A 191 12.49 -9.59 1.18
C PRO A 191 11.86 -8.20 1.16
N ILE A 192 10.69 -8.10 0.54
CA ILE A 192 9.94 -6.84 0.39
C ILE A 192 8.62 -6.86 1.14
N HIS A 193 8.13 -8.04 1.53
CA HIS A 193 6.81 -8.22 2.14
C HIS A 193 6.92 -8.30 3.65
N PRO A 194 5.91 -7.83 4.39
CA PRO A 194 5.89 -7.97 5.84
C PRO A 194 5.77 -9.44 6.26
N ASN A 195 6.34 -9.78 7.41
CA ASN A 195 6.02 -11.03 8.11
C ASN A 195 4.78 -10.85 9.01
N ASP A 196 4.40 -11.85 9.80
CA ASP A 196 3.29 -11.77 10.75
C ASP A 196 3.38 -10.56 11.71
N ARG A 197 4.59 -10.23 12.18
CA ARG A 197 4.82 -9.09 13.06
C ARG A 197 4.67 -7.78 12.29
N GLY A 198 5.19 -7.70 11.06
CA GLY A 198 4.99 -6.59 10.15
C GLY A 198 3.50 -6.33 9.87
N HIS A 199 2.73 -7.37 9.55
CA HIS A 199 1.28 -7.25 9.36
C HIS A 199 0.55 -6.76 10.61
N ARG A 200 0.96 -7.21 11.80
CA ARG A 200 0.40 -6.72 13.06
C ARG A 200 0.72 -5.25 13.30
N VAL A 201 1.95 -4.82 13.03
CA VAL A 201 2.35 -3.40 13.13
C VAL A 201 1.53 -2.54 12.19
N ILE A 202 1.33 -2.99 10.94
CA ILE A 202 0.46 -2.31 9.98
C ILE A 202 -0.96 -2.18 10.54
N ALA A 203 -1.54 -3.27 11.04
CA ALA A 203 -2.91 -3.27 11.53
C ALA A 203 -3.11 -2.30 12.70
N THR A 204 -2.22 -2.35 13.69
CA THR A 204 -2.24 -1.45 14.85
C THR A 204 -2.06 0.01 14.43
N GLY A 205 -1.10 0.30 13.54
CA GLY A 205 -0.84 1.65 13.06
C GLY A 205 -1.97 2.22 12.22
N LEU A 206 -2.65 1.39 11.42
CA LEU A 206 -3.70 1.81 10.51
C LEU A 206 -5.06 1.99 11.20
N ALA A 207 -5.37 1.20 12.23
CA ALA A 207 -6.67 1.21 12.90
C ALA A 207 -7.18 2.61 13.31
N PRO A 208 -6.36 3.52 13.88
CA PRO A 208 -6.80 4.87 14.24
C PRO A 208 -7.26 5.73 13.05
N PHE A 209 -6.78 5.46 11.84
CA PHE A 209 -7.15 6.19 10.63
C PHE A 209 -8.51 5.71 10.06
N LEU A 210 -8.91 4.48 10.39
CA LEU A 210 -10.10 3.85 9.84
C LEU A 210 -11.38 4.23 10.58
N ILE A 211 -11.30 4.88 11.73
CA ILE A 211 -12.45 5.38 12.49
C ILE A 211 -12.55 6.90 12.38
N PRO A 212 -13.76 7.48 12.39
CA PRO A 212 -13.90 8.93 12.49
C PRO A 212 -13.25 9.43 13.78
N ARG A 213 -12.51 10.54 13.71
CA ARG A 213 -12.11 11.28 14.91
C ARG A 213 -13.39 11.89 15.52
N LYS A 214 -13.55 11.74 16.84
CA LYS A 214 -14.62 12.41 17.59
C LYS A 214 -14.35 13.91 17.65
#